data_AF-A0A4Q5KXP1-F1
#
_entry.id   AF-A0A4Q5KXP1-F1
#
_cell.length_a   1.000
_cell.length_b   1.000
_cell.length_c   1.000
_cell.angle_alpha   90.00
_cell.angle_beta   90.00
_cell.angle_gamma   90.00
#
_symmetry.space_group_name_H-M   'P 1'
#
loop_
_entity.id
_entity.type
_entity.pdbx_description
1 polymer ?
#
loop_
_entity_poly.entity_id
_entity_poly.type
_entity_poly.pdbx_seq_one_letter_code
_entity_poly.pdbx_strand_id
1 'polypeptide(L)'
;MPSQYRINRIVEIGDTLHRCGCAPYKVERYTTFYANKYGVNCMIQATPTSINYQFPDDNNAVIMKRHKPSSIDLGLLANTIIQLQQPLTPVPLAPAEGISYPSWAVCLANTCIPPAFLMLVGSTYEALCVSFLLGFLVWLSQVFCSKRRSIAVEFFGALIVAFTVAFIASLGVPIPILGLCIAAVVLFVPGLSISNALECLAFNDLVSGTSLLGQCFLTLIKLLIGIIIGLHIGEAIFGTAESIDYQNEFPIWLQILGLPIISFSLGVMFKARPIDTVYSLPVAVLGMWGPFYLGFDGGWVVGTWVTTVLITLYGTWIARRLNLTGIIFIVQGIIILVPGSRVLVSASQSVFEQSILPIPSIGLSALFMFSAIVAGQITAYSIYSPKIERDL
;
A
#
# COMPACT_ATOMS: atom_id res chain seq x y z
N MET A 1 -20.24 -30.53 16.38
CA MET A 1 -20.83 -29.69 15.31
C MET A 1 -20.90 -30.53 14.03
N PRO A 2 -21.97 -30.44 13.21
CA PRO A 2 -22.07 -31.21 11.95
C PRO A 2 -20.87 -30.89 11.03
N SER A 3 -20.35 -31.87 10.28
CA SER A 3 -19.14 -31.71 9.44
C SER A 3 -19.27 -30.56 8.46
N GLN A 4 -20.43 -30.43 7.80
CA GLN A 4 -20.71 -29.35 6.86
C GLN A 4 -20.60 -27.95 7.48
N TYR A 5 -20.99 -27.80 8.74
CA TYR A 5 -20.88 -26.50 9.44
C TYR A 5 -19.42 -26.12 9.67
N ARG A 6 -18.58 -27.08 10.06
CA ARG A 6 -17.13 -26.86 10.27
C ARG A 6 -16.46 -26.47 8.95
N ILE A 7 -16.76 -27.19 7.86
CA ILE A 7 -16.27 -26.87 6.51
C ILE A 7 -16.66 -25.45 6.11
N ASN A 8 -17.94 -25.10 6.23
CA ASN A 8 -18.43 -23.76 5.85
C ASN A 8 -17.73 -22.65 6.64
N ARG A 9 -17.44 -22.86 7.93
CA ARG A 9 -16.72 -21.90 8.77
C ARG A 9 -15.25 -21.75 8.38
N ILE A 10 -14.57 -22.86 8.09
CA ILE A 10 -13.17 -22.82 7.61
C ILE A 10 -13.09 -22.03 6.31
N VAL A 11 -14.01 -22.30 5.38
CA VAL A 11 -14.12 -21.57 4.11
C VAL A 11 -14.44 -20.09 4.33
N GLU A 12 -15.37 -19.75 5.23
CA GLU A 12 -15.73 -18.36 5.53
C GLU A 12 -14.52 -17.55 6.07
N ILE A 13 -13.70 -18.18 6.91
CA ILE A 13 -12.49 -17.57 7.46
C ILE A 13 -11.44 -17.34 6.36
N GLY A 14 -11.17 -18.35 5.54
CA GLY A 14 -10.23 -18.20 4.42
C GLY A 14 -10.68 -17.11 3.44
N ASP A 15 -11.97 -17.07 3.11
CA ASP A 15 -12.57 -16.05 2.26
C ASP A 15 -12.46 -14.65 2.89
N THR A 16 -12.62 -14.56 4.22
CA THR A 16 -12.50 -13.29 4.96
C THR A 16 -11.05 -12.79 4.99
N LEU A 17 -10.09 -13.69 5.24
CA LEU A 17 -8.66 -13.38 5.21
C LEU A 17 -8.21 -12.91 3.81
N HIS A 18 -8.69 -13.56 2.76
CA HIS A 18 -8.44 -13.09 1.39
C HIS A 18 -9.05 -11.72 1.14
N ARG A 19 -10.33 -11.52 1.48
CA ARG A 19 -11.06 -10.27 1.23
C ARG A 19 -10.45 -9.05 1.92
N CYS A 20 -9.83 -9.23 3.09
CA CYS A 20 -9.20 -8.14 3.86
C CYS A 20 -7.77 -7.76 3.40
N GLY A 21 -7.23 -8.46 2.40
CA GLY A 21 -5.91 -8.14 1.83
C GLY A 21 -4.75 -8.93 2.44
N CYS A 22 -5.00 -10.06 3.10
CA CYS A 22 -3.95 -10.95 3.58
C CYS A 22 -3.17 -11.58 2.40
N ALA A 23 -1.86 -11.73 2.53
CA ALA A 23 -1.03 -12.42 1.55
C ALA A 23 -1.51 -13.88 1.35
N PRO A 24 -1.58 -14.40 0.11
CA PRO A 24 -2.10 -15.75 -0.17
C PRO A 24 -1.48 -16.86 0.69
N TYR A 25 -0.15 -16.93 0.81
CA TYR A 25 0.51 -17.93 1.65
C TYR A 25 0.11 -17.84 3.15
N LYS A 26 -0.22 -16.64 3.66
CA LYS A 26 -0.75 -16.46 5.01
C LYS A 26 -2.20 -16.92 5.11
N VAL A 27 -3.01 -16.69 4.07
CA VAL A 27 -4.39 -17.21 4.01
C VAL A 27 -4.36 -18.73 4.16
N GLU A 28 -3.47 -19.42 3.45
CA GLU A 28 -3.27 -20.87 3.59
C GLU A 28 -2.93 -21.24 5.04
N ARG A 29 -1.85 -20.66 5.58
CA ARG A 29 -1.37 -20.98 6.94
C ARG A 29 -2.40 -20.71 8.04
N TYR A 30 -3.03 -19.54 8.04
CA TYR A 30 -4.04 -19.19 9.05
C TYR A 30 -5.27 -20.07 8.97
N THR A 31 -5.71 -20.41 7.75
CA THR A 31 -6.91 -21.21 7.57
C THR A 31 -6.65 -22.68 7.90
N THR A 32 -5.46 -23.21 7.57
CA THR A 32 -5.01 -24.54 8.01
C THR A 32 -4.83 -24.61 9.52
N PHE A 33 -4.23 -23.58 10.14
CA PHE A 33 -4.13 -23.49 11.60
C PHE A 33 -5.50 -23.55 12.26
N TYR A 34 -6.48 -22.81 11.73
CA TYR A 34 -7.85 -22.85 12.22
C TYR A 34 -8.49 -24.23 12.03
N ALA A 35 -8.34 -24.85 10.86
CA ALA A 35 -8.89 -26.19 10.59
C ALA A 35 -8.34 -27.24 11.56
N ASN A 36 -7.02 -27.25 11.77
CA ASN A 36 -6.34 -28.15 12.71
C ASN A 36 -6.81 -27.97 14.14
N LYS A 37 -7.08 -26.73 14.56
CA LYS A 37 -7.63 -26.43 15.89
C LYS A 37 -8.98 -27.13 16.13
N TYR A 38 -9.80 -27.28 15.09
CA TYR A 38 -11.10 -27.97 15.15
C TYR A 38 -11.02 -29.45 14.75
N GLY A 39 -9.82 -30.01 14.64
CA GLY A 39 -9.58 -31.40 14.28
C GLY A 39 -10.02 -31.75 12.85
N VAL A 40 -9.93 -30.79 11.93
CA VAL A 40 -10.25 -30.99 10.51
C VAL A 40 -8.98 -30.87 9.69
N ASN A 41 -8.60 -31.93 8.99
CA ASN A 41 -7.49 -31.88 8.04
C ASN A 41 -7.95 -31.15 6.76
N CYS A 42 -7.26 -30.06 6.42
CA CYS A 42 -7.58 -29.27 5.25
C CYS A 42 -6.31 -28.85 4.53
N MET A 43 -6.26 -29.13 3.22
CA MET A 43 -5.22 -28.62 2.33
C MET A 43 -5.78 -27.42 1.57
N ILE A 44 -5.05 -26.31 1.59
CA ILE A 44 -5.51 -25.02 1.09
C ILE A 44 -4.46 -24.50 0.12
N GLN A 45 -4.92 -24.08 -1.05
CA GLN A 45 -4.10 -23.39 -2.03
C GLN A 45 -4.77 -22.06 -2.35
N ALA A 46 -4.13 -20.96 -1.98
CA ALA A 46 -4.62 -19.61 -2.21
C ALA A 46 -3.80 -18.94 -3.33
N THR A 47 -4.49 -18.21 -4.18
CA THR A 47 -3.89 -17.29 -5.14
C THR A 47 -4.56 -15.91 -4.98
N PRO A 48 -4.04 -14.85 -5.61
CA PRO A 48 -4.67 -13.53 -5.55
C PRO A 48 -6.12 -13.50 -6.05
N THR A 49 -6.55 -14.46 -6.89
CA THR A 49 -7.88 -14.47 -7.52
C THR A 49 -8.70 -15.74 -7.29
N SER A 50 -8.19 -16.72 -6.54
CA SER A 50 -8.91 -17.94 -6.20
C SER A 50 -8.41 -18.56 -4.90
N ILE A 51 -9.27 -19.33 -4.24
CA ILE A 51 -8.87 -20.20 -3.13
C ILE A 51 -9.45 -21.59 -3.41
N ASN A 52 -8.63 -22.60 -3.25
CA ASN A 52 -8.99 -24.00 -3.36
C ASN A 52 -8.86 -24.65 -1.98
N TYR A 53 -9.97 -25.20 -1.47
CA TYR A 53 -10.02 -25.92 -0.21
C TYR A 53 -10.27 -27.41 -0.49
N GLN A 54 -9.46 -28.27 0.10
CA GLN A 54 -9.59 -29.72 -0.01
C GLN A 54 -9.72 -30.31 1.39
N PHE A 55 -10.72 -31.17 1.59
CA PHE A 55 -11.01 -31.83 2.86
C PHE A 55 -10.91 -33.36 2.67
N PRO A 56 -9.72 -33.95 2.87
CA PRO A 56 -9.52 -35.38 2.63
C PRO A 56 -10.41 -36.28 3.50
N ASP A 57 -10.57 -35.90 4.78
CA ASP A 57 -11.31 -36.70 5.77
C ASP A 57 -12.84 -36.62 5.60
N ASP A 58 -13.34 -35.63 4.86
CA ASP A 58 -14.77 -35.40 4.60
C ASP A 58 -15.12 -35.75 3.14
N ASN A 59 -14.99 -37.04 2.79
CA ASN A 59 -15.32 -37.58 1.46
C ASN A 59 -14.55 -36.92 0.31
N ASN A 60 -13.30 -36.50 0.55
CA ASN A 60 -12.48 -35.76 -0.42
C ASN A 60 -13.20 -34.53 -1.00
N ALA A 61 -13.97 -33.81 -0.20
CA ALA A 61 -14.69 -32.63 -0.66
C ALA A 61 -13.70 -31.55 -1.15
N VAL A 62 -13.95 -31.01 -2.34
CA VAL A 62 -13.18 -29.92 -2.94
C VAL A 62 -14.08 -28.72 -3.16
N ILE A 63 -13.69 -27.57 -2.61
CA ILE A 63 -14.40 -26.31 -2.75
C ILE A 63 -13.44 -25.31 -3.39
N MET A 64 -13.71 -24.95 -4.64
CA MET A 64 -12.97 -23.90 -5.35
C MET A 64 -13.83 -22.64 -5.45
N LYS A 65 -13.30 -21.52 -4.97
CA LYS A 65 -13.96 -20.21 -5.08
C LYS A 65 -13.07 -19.23 -5.83
N ARG A 66 -13.67 -18.52 -6.78
CA ARG A 66 -13.03 -17.41 -7.49
C ARG A 66 -13.34 -16.11 -6.76
N HIS A 67 -12.31 -15.35 -6.46
CA HIS A 67 -12.41 -14.06 -5.78
C HIS A 67 -11.99 -12.92 -6.70
N LYS A 68 -12.55 -11.75 -6.45
CA LYS A 68 -11.99 -10.50 -6.99
C LYS A 68 -10.68 -10.21 -6.25
N PRO A 69 -9.76 -9.44 -6.86
CA PRO A 69 -8.60 -8.94 -6.12
C PRO A 69 -9.02 -8.31 -4.80
N SER A 70 -8.24 -8.56 -3.76
CA SER A 70 -8.59 -8.21 -2.38
C SER A 70 -8.74 -6.70 -2.18
N SER A 71 -9.67 -6.32 -1.30
CA SER A 71 -9.79 -4.95 -0.80
C SER A 71 -8.96 -4.79 0.46
N ILE A 72 -8.36 -3.63 0.67
CA ILE A 72 -7.58 -3.37 1.87
C ILE A 72 -8.53 -3.11 3.05
N ASP A 73 -8.56 -3.99 4.03
CA ASP A 73 -9.32 -3.82 5.28
C ASP A 73 -8.50 -4.33 6.47
N LEU A 74 -7.59 -3.49 6.96
CA LEU A 74 -6.64 -3.86 8.00
C LEU A 74 -7.32 -4.12 9.35
N GLY A 75 -8.43 -3.42 9.63
CA GLY A 75 -9.23 -3.64 10.84
C GLY A 75 -9.90 -5.00 10.84
N LEU A 76 -10.51 -5.40 9.71
CA LEU A 76 -11.06 -6.75 9.54
C LEU A 76 -9.97 -7.81 9.66
N LEU A 77 -8.83 -7.62 8.99
CA LEU A 77 -7.68 -8.53 9.08
C LEU A 77 -7.23 -8.74 10.53
N ALA A 78 -7.05 -7.65 11.28
CA ALA A 78 -6.67 -7.71 12.68
C ALA A 78 -7.73 -8.42 13.53
N ASN A 79 -9.03 -8.13 13.31
CA ASN A 79 -10.12 -8.75 14.06
C ASN A 79 -10.21 -10.26 13.78
N THR A 80 -10.05 -10.68 12.53
CA THR A 80 -10.02 -12.09 12.15
C THR A 80 -8.83 -12.80 12.82
N ILE A 81 -7.62 -12.22 12.78
CA ILE A 81 -6.44 -12.86 13.40
C ILE A 81 -6.61 -13.01 14.92
N ILE A 82 -7.13 -11.98 15.61
CA ILE A 82 -7.42 -12.07 17.05
C ILE A 82 -8.42 -13.19 17.32
N GLN A 83 -9.44 -13.33 16.47
CA GLN A 83 -10.44 -14.38 16.60
C GLN A 83 -9.83 -15.79 16.44
N LEU A 84 -8.90 -15.99 15.50
CA LEU A 84 -8.22 -17.29 15.30
C LEU A 84 -7.46 -17.77 16.54
N GLN A 85 -6.99 -16.84 17.36
CA GLN A 85 -6.19 -17.13 18.56
C GLN A 85 -7.04 -17.48 19.78
N GLN A 86 -8.33 -17.14 19.79
CA GLN A 86 -9.21 -17.40 20.94
C GLN A 86 -9.37 -18.90 21.22
N PRO A 87 -9.43 -19.34 22.48
CA PRO A 87 -9.53 -20.77 22.83
C PRO A 87 -10.76 -21.42 22.19
N LEU A 88 -10.70 -22.74 22.00
CA LEU A 88 -11.82 -23.51 21.44
C LEU A 88 -13.05 -23.33 22.33
N THR A 89 -14.06 -22.65 21.81
CA THR A 89 -15.37 -22.53 22.46
C THR A 89 -16.39 -23.47 21.82
N PRO A 90 -17.28 -24.08 22.62
CA PRO A 90 -18.37 -24.91 22.10
C PRO A 90 -19.43 -24.08 21.36
N VAL A 91 -19.50 -22.77 21.66
CA VAL A 91 -20.37 -21.82 20.96
C VAL A 91 -19.68 -21.32 19.69
N PRO A 92 -20.35 -21.32 18.53
CA PRO A 92 -19.80 -20.73 17.33
C PRO A 92 -19.62 -19.23 17.49
N LEU A 93 -18.41 -18.72 17.24
CA LEU A 93 -18.17 -17.28 17.28
C LEU A 93 -18.89 -16.56 16.14
N ALA A 94 -19.36 -15.34 16.43
CA ALA A 94 -19.79 -14.41 15.39
C ALA A 94 -18.64 -14.11 14.42
N PRO A 95 -18.89 -13.88 13.12
CA PRO A 95 -17.86 -13.44 12.19
C PRO A 95 -17.16 -12.16 12.68
N ALA A 96 -15.85 -12.06 12.45
CA ALA A 96 -15.14 -10.81 12.70
C ALA A 96 -15.75 -9.66 11.89
N GLU A 97 -16.01 -8.53 12.55
CA GLU A 97 -16.48 -7.32 11.90
C GLU A 97 -15.31 -6.40 11.58
N GLY A 98 -15.37 -5.70 10.44
CA GLY A 98 -14.38 -4.69 10.06
C GLY A 98 -14.69 -3.34 10.68
N ILE A 99 -13.75 -2.41 10.61
CA ILE A 99 -14.01 -1.02 10.98
C ILE A 99 -14.69 -0.32 9.80
N SER A 100 -15.77 0.38 10.07
CA SER A 100 -16.46 1.19 9.07
C SER A 100 -16.32 2.66 9.44
N TYR A 101 -15.88 3.46 8.46
CA TYR A 101 -15.82 4.91 8.58
C TYR A 101 -16.97 5.52 7.76
N PRO A 102 -17.61 6.60 8.25
CA PRO A 102 -18.64 7.29 7.49
C PRO A 102 -18.04 7.94 6.24
N SER A 103 -18.85 8.10 5.19
CA SER A 103 -18.37 8.59 3.89
C SER A 103 -17.68 9.95 3.95
N TRP A 104 -18.07 10.83 4.89
CA TRP A 104 -17.43 12.13 5.09
C TRP A 104 -16.00 11.99 5.62
N ALA A 105 -15.72 11.01 6.48
CA ALA A 105 -14.39 10.76 7.02
C ALA A 105 -13.47 10.18 5.95
N VAL A 106 -14.00 9.29 5.10
CA VAL A 106 -13.30 8.76 3.93
C VAL A 106 -13.01 9.88 2.93
N CYS A 107 -13.97 10.77 2.68
CA CYS A 107 -13.75 11.95 1.84
C CYS A 107 -12.61 12.82 2.39
N LEU A 108 -12.68 13.17 3.69
CA LEU A 108 -11.68 14.01 4.34
C LEU A 108 -10.30 13.37 4.29
N ALA A 109 -10.20 12.07 4.60
CA ALA A 109 -8.93 11.34 4.50
C ALA A 109 -8.37 11.37 3.07
N ASN A 110 -9.20 11.19 2.04
CA ASN A 110 -8.72 11.24 0.66
C ASN A 110 -8.23 12.63 0.26
N THR A 111 -8.97 13.68 0.65
CA THR A 111 -8.59 15.07 0.40
C THR A 111 -7.30 15.45 1.13
N CYS A 112 -7.04 14.90 2.33
CA CYS A 112 -5.88 15.22 3.15
C CYS A 112 -4.61 14.45 2.76
N ILE A 113 -4.69 13.33 2.05
CA ILE A 113 -3.51 12.52 1.68
C ILE A 113 -2.55 13.29 0.74
N PRO A 114 -3.00 13.86 -0.40
CA PRO A 114 -2.12 14.61 -1.30
C PRO A 114 -1.39 15.79 -0.66
N PRO A 115 -2.04 16.69 0.11
CA PRO A 115 -1.33 17.77 0.78
C PRO A 115 -0.35 17.22 1.81
N ALA A 116 -0.74 16.25 2.64
CA ALA A 116 0.17 15.65 3.62
C ALA A 116 1.39 15.00 2.97
N PHE A 117 1.22 14.40 1.79
CA PHE A 117 2.33 13.87 1.01
C PHE A 117 3.26 14.97 0.49
N LEU A 118 2.72 16.08 -0.04
CA LEU A 118 3.53 17.24 -0.43
C LEU A 118 4.24 17.89 0.77
N MET A 119 3.58 17.97 1.92
CA MET A 119 4.20 18.45 3.16
C MET A 119 5.44 17.63 3.50
N LEU A 120 5.38 16.30 3.33
CA LEU A 120 6.51 15.41 3.58
C LEU A 120 7.62 15.60 2.55
N VAL A 121 7.29 15.50 1.27
CA VAL A 121 8.29 15.54 0.20
C VAL A 121 8.95 16.92 0.10
N GLY A 122 8.19 17.98 0.36
CA GLY A 122 8.53 19.38 0.07
C GLY A 122 7.88 19.84 -1.23
N SER A 123 7.37 21.06 -1.27
CA SER A 123 6.76 21.69 -2.45
C SER A 123 6.56 23.19 -2.22
N THR A 124 5.81 23.85 -3.11
CA THR A 124 5.33 25.24 -2.97
C THR A 124 3.98 25.31 -2.24
N TYR A 125 3.67 26.46 -1.65
CA TYR A 125 2.40 26.67 -0.95
C TYR A 125 1.17 26.62 -1.89
N GLU A 126 1.34 27.07 -3.13
CA GLU A 126 0.30 26.99 -4.17
C GLU A 126 -0.05 25.54 -4.45
N ALA A 127 0.96 24.68 -4.61
CA ALA A 127 0.77 23.26 -4.86
C ALA A 127 0.07 22.57 -3.67
N LEU A 128 0.40 22.97 -2.44
CA LEU A 128 -0.28 22.47 -1.24
C LEU A 128 -1.78 22.77 -1.30
N CYS A 129 -2.16 24.02 -1.56
CA CYS A 129 -3.56 24.43 -1.65
C CYS A 129 -4.31 23.68 -2.76
N VAL A 130 -3.70 23.58 -3.95
CA VAL A 130 -4.30 22.88 -5.10
C VAL A 130 -4.45 21.38 -4.81
N SER A 131 -3.53 20.77 -4.06
CA SER A 131 -3.58 19.33 -3.78
C SER A 131 -4.81 18.89 -2.98
N PHE A 132 -5.41 19.77 -2.15
CA PHE A 132 -6.69 19.50 -1.49
C PHE A 132 -7.81 19.31 -2.54
N LEU A 133 -7.89 20.20 -3.53
CA LEU A 133 -8.87 20.10 -4.61
C LEU A 133 -8.66 18.79 -5.40
N LEU A 134 -7.41 18.45 -5.72
CA LEU A 134 -7.11 17.23 -6.47
C LEU A 134 -7.45 15.96 -5.69
N GLY A 135 -7.17 15.91 -4.39
CA GLY A 135 -7.58 14.79 -3.52
C GLY A 135 -9.10 14.61 -3.46
N PHE A 136 -9.84 15.73 -3.43
CA PHE A 136 -11.29 15.69 -3.53
C PHE A 136 -11.78 15.18 -4.90
N LEU A 137 -11.17 15.60 -6.02
CA LEU A 137 -11.48 15.09 -7.35
C LEU A 137 -11.19 13.59 -7.48
N VAL A 138 -10.11 13.12 -6.88
CA VAL A 138 -9.78 11.69 -6.82
C VAL A 138 -10.85 10.93 -6.05
N TRP A 139 -11.29 11.41 -4.90
CA TRP A 139 -12.41 10.82 -4.17
C TRP A 139 -13.69 10.80 -5.01
N LEU A 140 -14.00 11.90 -5.68
CA LEU A 140 -15.17 12.03 -6.53
C LEU A 140 -15.14 10.99 -7.68
N SER A 141 -13.98 10.80 -8.31
CA SER A 141 -13.80 9.78 -9.36
C SER A 141 -13.99 8.35 -8.82
N GLN A 142 -13.54 8.05 -7.59
CA GLN A 142 -13.77 6.76 -6.94
C GLN A 142 -15.26 6.49 -6.69
N VAL A 143 -16.02 7.51 -6.28
CA VAL A 143 -17.47 7.39 -6.04
C VAL A 143 -18.23 7.19 -7.36
N PHE A 144 -17.91 7.97 -8.40
CA PHE A 144 -18.61 7.89 -9.69
C PHE A 144 -18.26 6.65 -10.51
N CYS A 145 -17.00 6.22 -10.50
CA CYS A 145 -16.54 5.05 -11.25
C CYS A 145 -16.75 3.73 -10.46
N SER A 146 -17.94 3.54 -9.90
CA SER A 146 -18.29 2.32 -9.15
C SER A 146 -18.65 1.13 -10.06
N LYS A 147 -18.61 -0.09 -9.49
CA LYS A 147 -18.99 -1.36 -10.14
C LYS A 147 -18.12 -1.70 -11.36
N ARG A 148 -18.71 -1.87 -12.56
CA ARG A 148 -17.97 -2.30 -13.77
C ARG A 148 -16.95 -1.27 -14.25
N ARG A 149 -17.15 0.01 -13.90
CA ARG A 149 -16.25 1.11 -14.25
C ARG A 149 -15.03 1.20 -13.33
N SER A 150 -14.96 0.37 -12.28
CA SER A 150 -13.86 0.42 -11.31
C SER A 150 -12.50 0.10 -11.93
N ILE A 151 -12.49 -0.68 -13.02
CA ILE A 151 -11.28 -1.10 -13.74
C ILE A 151 -10.53 0.10 -14.34
N ALA A 152 -11.22 1.21 -14.61
CA ALA A 152 -10.63 2.38 -15.24
C ALA A 152 -10.51 3.59 -14.29
N VAL A 153 -10.85 3.44 -13.00
CA VAL A 153 -10.80 4.55 -12.04
C VAL A 153 -9.40 5.12 -11.96
N GLU A 154 -8.37 4.27 -11.93
CA GLU A 154 -6.99 4.74 -11.79
C GLU A 154 -6.57 5.57 -13.01
N PHE A 155 -6.96 5.13 -14.21
CA PHE A 155 -6.68 5.84 -15.45
C PHE A 155 -7.43 7.18 -15.53
N PHE A 156 -8.76 7.17 -15.33
CA PHE A 156 -9.58 8.39 -15.43
C PHE A 156 -9.28 9.37 -14.30
N GLY A 157 -9.03 8.88 -13.08
CA GLY A 157 -8.62 9.70 -11.95
C GLY A 157 -7.31 10.42 -12.23
N ALA A 158 -6.29 9.70 -12.73
CA ALA A 158 -5.01 10.28 -13.13
C ALA A 158 -5.16 11.29 -14.27
N LEU A 159 -5.99 10.99 -15.28
CA LEU A 159 -6.27 11.89 -16.39
C LEU A 159 -6.93 13.19 -15.95
N ILE A 160 -7.97 13.12 -15.12
CA ILE A 160 -8.69 14.29 -14.60
C ILE A 160 -7.76 15.15 -13.74
N VAL A 161 -6.96 14.52 -12.88
CA VAL A 161 -5.96 15.20 -12.06
C VAL A 161 -4.98 15.96 -12.94
N ALA A 162 -4.34 15.28 -13.89
CA ALA A 162 -3.34 15.89 -14.77
C ALA A 162 -3.92 17.00 -15.64
N PHE A 163 -5.12 16.80 -16.20
CA PHE A 163 -5.83 17.83 -16.94
C PHE A 163 -6.10 19.07 -16.08
N THR A 164 -6.53 18.88 -14.83
CA THR A 164 -6.80 19.98 -13.88
C THR A 164 -5.51 20.69 -13.49
N VAL A 165 -4.41 19.95 -13.29
CA VAL A 165 -3.10 20.54 -13.02
C VAL A 165 -2.63 21.39 -14.19
N ALA A 166 -2.76 20.91 -15.43
CA ALA A 166 -2.41 21.68 -16.63
C ALA A 166 -3.26 22.96 -16.77
N PHE A 167 -4.56 22.89 -16.46
CA PHE A 167 -5.43 24.07 -16.41
C PHE A 167 -4.99 25.08 -15.35
N ILE A 168 -4.62 24.63 -14.15
CA ILE A 168 -4.17 25.56 -13.09
C ILE A 168 -2.81 26.16 -13.42
N ALA A 169 -1.91 25.37 -14.00
CA ALA A 169 -0.60 25.86 -14.44
C ALA A 169 -0.73 26.92 -15.54
N SER A 170 -1.67 26.78 -16.47
CA SER A 170 -1.89 27.77 -17.54
C SER A 170 -2.40 29.13 -17.04
N LEU A 171 -2.94 29.19 -15.82
CA LEU A 171 -3.28 30.45 -15.14
C LEU A 171 -2.05 31.21 -14.63
N GLY A 172 -0.84 30.67 -14.81
CA GLY A 172 0.41 31.28 -14.37
C GLY A 172 0.75 31.02 -12.90
N VAL A 173 0.09 30.03 -12.26
CA VAL A 173 0.39 29.65 -10.89
C VAL A 173 1.70 28.84 -10.85
N PRO A 174 2.70 29.23 -10.05
CA PRO A 174 3.98 28.53 -9.99
C PRO A 174 3.84 27.21 -9.22
N ILE A 175 3.59 26.11 -9.94
CA ILE A 175 3.42 24.76 -9.36
C ILE A 175 4.34 23.71 -10.00
N PRO A 176 4.91 22.77 -9.23
CA PRO A 176 5.62 21.61 -9.76
C PRO A 176 4.61 20.59 -10.33
N ILE A 177 4.36 20.69 -11.64
CA ILE A 177 3.31 19.94 -12.36
C ILE A 177 3.36 18.43 -12.06
N LEU A 178 4.50 17.77 -12.33
CA LEU A 178 4.64 16.32 -12.14
C LEU A 178 4.54 15.92 -10.66
N GLY A 179 5.11 16.71 -9.76
CA GLY A 179 5.07 16.47 -8.31
C GLY A 179 3.65 16.49 -7.78
N LEU A 180 2.88 17.48 -8.20
CA LEU A 180 1.49 17.64 -7.80
C LEU A 180 0.59 16.52 -8.36
N CYS A 181 0.78 16.11 -9.62
CA CYS A 181 0.06 14.98 -10.21
C CYS A 181 0.30 13.69 -9.42
N ILE A 182 1.56 13.37 -9.10
CA ILE A 182 1.92 12.16 -8.36
C ILE A 182 1.35 12.20 -6.93
N ALA A 183 1.45 13.34 -6.24
CA ALA A 183 0.89 13.50 -4.91
C ALA A 183 -0.62 13.27 -4.89
N ALA A 184 -1.34 13.78 -5.90
CA ALA A 184 -2.78 13.61 -6.03
C ALA A 184 -3.19 12.15 -6.25
N VAL A 185 -2.43 11.37 -7.04
CA VAL A 185 -2.77 9.96 -7.34
C VAL A 185 -2.13 8.94 -6.39
N VAL A 186 -1.41 9.39 -5.36
CA VAL A 186 -0.62 8.50 -4.48
C VAL A 186 -1.47 7.39 -3.86
N LEU A 187 -2.75 7.63 -3.58
CA LEU A 187 -3.66 6.63 -3.02
C LEU A 187 -3.97 5.48 -4.01
N PHE A 188 -3.89 5.71 -5.31
CA PHE A 188 -4.06 4.66 -6.31
C PHE A 188 -2.83 3.77 -6.45
N VAL A 189 -1.69 4.16 -5.89
CA VAL A 189 -0.48 3.33 -5.90
C VAL A 189 -0.75 2.09 -5.03
N PRO A 190 -0.60 0.87 -5.58
CA PRO A 190 -1.03 -0.36 -4.91
C PRO A 190 -0.02 -0.84 -3.85
N GLY A 191 0.28 0.00 -2.85
CA GLY A 191 1.35 -0.23 -1.88
C GLY A 191 1.21 -1.52 -1.08
N LEU A 192 0.00 -1.87 -0.64
CA LEU A 192 -0.24 -3.16 0.05
C LEU A 192 0.01 -4.34 -0.87
N SER A 193 -0.48 -4.28 -2.11
CA SER A 193 -0.29 -5.36 -3.08
C SER A 193 1.18 -5.54 -3.44
N ILE A 194 1.94 -4.44 -3.55
CA ILE A 194 3.41 -4.49 -3.70
C ILE A 194 4.02 -5.20 -2.50
N SER A 195 3.73 -4.76 -1.27
CA SER A 195 4.27 -5.39 -0.07
C SER A 195 3.90 -6.88 0.04
N ASN A 196 2.67 -7.26 -0.28
CA ASN A 196 2.23 -8.66 -0.31
C ASN A 196 2.95 -9.47 -1.39
N ALA A 197 3.16 -8.88 -2.57
CA ALA A 197 3.85 -9.56 -3.66
C ALA A 197 5.30 -9.87 -3.29
N LEU A 198 5.99 -8.89 -2.70
CA LEU A 198 7.37 -9.03 -2.23
C LEU A 198 7.47 -10.04 -1.08
N GLU A 199 6.51 -10.03 -0.15
CA GLU A 199 6.43 -11.02 0.91
C GLU A 199 6.22 -12.44 0.33
N CYS A 200 5.28 -12.63 -0.60
CA CYS A 200 5.10 -13.92 -1.29
C CYS A 200 6.37 -14.41 -1.99
N LEU A 201 7.07 -13.54 -2.72
CA LEU A 201 8.34 -13.88 -3.37
C LEU A 201 9.42 -14.26 -2.36
N ALA A 202 9.50 -13.56 -1.22
CA ALA A 202 10.44 -13.86 -0.14
C ALA A 202 10.20 -15.27 0.45
N PHE A 203 8.94 -15.71 0.49
CA PHE A 203 8.54 -17.04 0.98
C PHE A 203 8.40 -18.09 -0.14
N ASN A 204 8.97 -17.86 -1.33
CA ASN A 204 8.93 -18.76 -2.49
C ASN A 204 7.52 -19.06 -3.04
N ASP A 205 6.51 -18.27 -2.71
CA ASP A 205 5.19 -18.29 -3.36
C ASP A 205 5.25 -17.48 -4.66
N LEU A 206 5.90 -18.08 -5.66
CA LEU A 206 6.19 -17.45 -6.95
C LEU A 206 4.92 -17.10 -7.73
N VAL A 207 3.90 -17.97 -7.68
CA VAL A 207 2.65 -17.78 -8.43
C VAL A 207 1.89 -16.57 -7.90
N SER A 208 1.70 -16.47 -6.58
CA SER A 208 1.01 -15.33 -6.00
C SER A 208 1.83 -14.05 -6.10
N GLY A 209 3.14 -14.14 -5.86
CA GLY A 209 4.05 -13.00 -5.92
C GLY A 209 4.07 -12.35 -7.30
N THR A 210 4.29 -13.15 -8.36
CA THR A 210 4.31 -12.65 -9.74
C THR A 210 2.94 -12.14 -10.21
N SER A 211 1.85 -12.80 -9.81
CA SER A 211 0.49 -12.35 -10.13
C SER A 211 0.16 -10.99 -9.50
N LEU A 212 0.51 -10.78 -8.22
CA LEU A 212 0.32 -9.50 -7.55
C LEU A 212 1.20 -8.40 -8.17
N LEU A 213 2.47 -8.69 -8.49
CA LEU A 213 3.33 -7.73 -9.19
C LEU A 213 2.77 -7.36 -10.56
N GLY A 214 2.27 -8.33 -11.33
CA GLY A 214 1.61 -8.08 -12.62
C GLY A 214 0.40 -7.14 -12.47
N GLN A 215 -0.42 -7.35 -11.45
CA GLN A 215 -1.53 -6.44 -11.14
C GLN A 215 -1.03 -5.03 -10.79
N CYS A 216 0.00 -4.92 -9.95
CA CYS A 216 0.56 -3.63 -9.57
C CYS A 216 1.12 -2.87 -10.79
N PHE A 217 1.83 -3.58 -11.66
CA PHE A 217 2.39 -3.03 -12.89
C PHE A 217 1.30 -2.47 -13.82
N LEU A 218 0.20 -3.20 -14.01
CA LEU A 218 -0.95 -2.71 -14.78
C LEU A 218 -1.56 -1.44 -14.17
N THR A 219 -1.67 -1.36 -12.84
CA THR A 219 -2.15 -0.14 -12.17
C THR A 219 -1.20 1.04 -12.39
N LEU A 220 0.12 0.83 -12.27
CA LEU A 220 1.11 1.87 -12.51
C LEU A 220 1.08 2.37 -13.98
N ILE A 221 0.90 1.47 -14.94
CA ILE A 221 0.72 1.85 -16.36
C ILE A 221 -0.51 2.74 -16.53
N LYS A 222 -1.66 2.39 -15.94
CA LYS A 222 -2.87 3.21 -16.02
C LYS A 222 -2.64 4.62 -15.48
N LEU A 223 -1.95 4.73 -14.35
CA LEU A 223 -1.62 6.01 -13.74
C LEU A 223 -0.68 6.83 -14.63
N LEU A 224 0.40 6.22 -15.12
CA LEU A 224 1.37 6.87 -15.99
C LEU A 224 0.73 7.40 -17.28
N ILE A 225 0.02 6.52 -18.01
CA ILE A 225 -0.65 6.91 -19.26
C ILE A 225 -1.74 7.94 -18.98
N GLY A 226 -2.49 7.80 -17.89
CA GLY A 226 -3.50 8.77 -17.48
C GLY A 226 -2.92 10.16 -17.26
N ILE A 227 -1.79 10.27 -16.52
CA ILE A 227 -1.10 11.54 -16.30
C ILE A 227 -0.62 12.14 -17.62
N ILE A 228 0.09 11.36 -18.45
CA ILE A 228 0.66 11.84 -19.73
C ILE A 228 -0.44 12.37 -20.65
N ILE A 229 -1.51 11.58 -20.84
CA ILE A 229 -2.64 11.97 -21.69
C ILE A 229 -3.34 13.22 -21.12
N GLY A 230 -3.59 13.26 -19.81
CA GLY A 230 -4.24 14.39 -19.16
C GLY A 230 -3.45 15.69 -19.31
N LEU A 231 -2.12 15.63 -19.14
CA LEU A 231 -1.23 16.78 -19.34
C LEU A 231 -1.26 17.25 -20.80
N HIS A 232 -1.06 16.36 -21.77
CA HIS A 232 -1.03 16.75 -23.19
C HIS A 232 -2.37 17.28 -23.70
N ILE A 233 -3.49 16.72 -23.24
CA ILE A 233 -4.83 17.28 -23.55
C ILE A 233 -4.94 18.69 -22.94
N GLY A 234 -4.49 18.88 -21.71
CA GLY A 234 -4.48 20.19 -21.06
C GLY A 234 -3.61 21.20 -21.79
N GLU A 235 -2.37 20.85 -22.14
CA GLU A 235 -1.44 21.69 -22.90
C GLU A 235 -1.99 22.06 -24.28
N ALA A 236 -2.66 21.13 -24.97
CA ALA A 236 -3.27 21.38 -26.27
C ALA A 236 -4.43 22.39 -26.20
N ILE A 237 -5.17 22.42 -25.09
CA ILE A 237 -6.34 23.30 -24.92
C ILE A 237 -5.95 24.64 -24.31
N PHE A 238 -5.06 24.66 -23.33
CA PHE A 238 -4.73 25.84 -22.53
C PHE A 238 -3.35 26.45 -22.85
N GLY A 239 -2.56 25.80 -23.71
CA GLY A 239 -1.18 26.18 -23.99
C GLY A 239 -0.17 25.54 -23.03
N THR A 240 1.10 25.61 -23.40
CA THR A 240 2.22 25.11 -22.58
C THR A 240 2.51 26.08 -21.45
N ALA A 241 2.26 25.67 -20.21
CA ALA A 241 2.63 26.45 -19.03
C ALA A 241 4.13 26.30 -18.75
N GLU A 242 4.78 27.37 -18.28
CA GLU A 242 6.13 27.27 -17.72
C GLU A 242 6.06 26.51 -16.39
N SER A 243 6.56 25.28 -16.37
CA SER A 243 6.72 24.55 -15.12
C SER A 243 7.87 25.14 -14.33
N ILE A 244 7.62 25.46 -13.06
CA ILE A 244 8.73 25.74 -12.14
C ILE A 244 9.46 24.43 -11.81
N ASP A 245 10.78 24.51 -11.73
CA ASP A 245 11.57 23.46 -11.09
C ASP A 245 11.14 23.33 -9.63
N TYR A 246 11.28 22.11 -9.10
CA TYR A 246 10.95 21.81 -7.72
C TYR A 246 11.68 22.76 -6.75
N GLN A 247 10.90 23.45 -5.92
CA GLN A 247 11.39 24.23 -4.79
C GLN A 247 10.71 23.74 -3.52
N ASN A 248 11.49 23.57 -2.45
CA ASN A 248 10.96 23.24 -1.14
C ASN A 248 10.84 24.53 -0.32
N GLU A 249 9.66 25.15 -0.33
CA GLU A 249 9.38 26.35 0.47
C GLU A 249 8.94 26.00 1.90
N PHE A 250 8.74 24.71 2.19
CA PHE A 250 8.17 24.28 3.45
C PHE A 250 9.20 24.26 4.57
N PRO A 251 8.88 24.89 5.72
CA PRO A 251 9.70 24.75 6.92
C PRO A 251 9.58 23.33 7.48
N ILE A 252 10.61 22.90 8.21
CA ILE A 252 10.72 21.54 8.78
C ILE A 252 9.50 21.17 9.65
N TRP A 253 8.93 22.13 10.39
CA TRP A 253 7.76 21.86 11.24
C TRP A 253 6.54 21.39 10.43
N LEU A 254 6.38 21.89 9.19
CA LEU A 254 5.28 21.53 8.30
C LEU A 254 5.50 20.12 7.73
N GLN A 255 6.75 19.74 7.47
CA GLN A 255 7.12 18.36 7.12
C GLN A 255 6.82 17.39 8.28
N ILE A 256 7.15 17.76 9.51
CA ILE A 256 6.85 16.96 10.71
C ILE A 256 5.33 16.81 10.90
N LEU A 257 4.56 17.87 10.63
CA LEU A 257 3.10 17.88 10.73
C LEU A 257 2.41 17.07 9.62
N GLY A 258 3.01 16.98 8.43
CA GLY A 258 2.52 16.11 7.35
C GLY A 258 2.48 14.64 7.72
N LEU A 259 3.40 14.18 8.58
CA LEU A 259 3.53 12.78 8.97
C LEU A 259 2.31 12.22 9.74
N PRO A 260 1.86 12.82 10.86
CA PRO A 260 0.66 12.33 11.54
C PRO A 260 -0.57 12.46 10.62
N ILE A 261 -0.68 13.51 9.80
CA ILE A 261 -1.83 13.69 8.90
C ILE A 261 -1.90 12.55 7.87
N ILE A 262 -0.80 12.23 7.18
CA ILE A 262 -0.79 11.12 6.23
C ILE A 262 -1.04 9.80 6.94
N SER A 263 -0.50 9.63 8.15
CA SER A 263 -0.66 8.41 8.94
C SER A 263 -2.11 8.12 9.31
N PHE A 264 -2.79 9.11 9.89
CA PHE A 264 -4.20 8.96 10.25
C PHE A 264 -5.09 8.84 9.01
N SER A 265 -4.80 9.57 7.94
CA SER A 265 -5.58 9.49 6.70
C SER A 265 -5.45 8.13 6.02
N LEU A 266 -4.24 7.55 5.96
CA LEU A 266 -4.03 6.18 5.49
C LEU A 266 -4.68 5.14 6.40
N GLY A 267 -4.65 5.37 7.73
CA GLY A 267 -5.36 4.53 8.69
C GLY A 267 -6.87 4.47 8.42
N VAL A 268 -7.51 5.61 8.16
CA VAL A 268 -8.92 5.68 7.76
C VAL A 268 -9.15 5.00 6.41
N MET A 269 -8.30 5.26 5.40
CA MET A 269 -8.43 4.66 4.06
C MET A 269 -8.35 3.15 4.05
N PHE A 270 -7.44 2.58 4.85
CA PHE A 270 -7.25 1.14 4.96
C PHE A 270 -8.08 0.49 6.05
N LYS A 271 -9.02 1.26 6.64
CA LYS A 271 -9.88 0.82 7.74
C LYS A 271 -9.11 0.22 8.91
N ALA A 272 -7.91 0.72 9.18
CA ALA A 272 -7.08 0.28 10.27
C ALA A 272 -7.71 0.68 11.61
N ARG A 273 -7.39 -0.09 12.66
CA ARG A 273 -7.76 0.30 14.02
C ARG A 273 -6.96 1.53 14.41
N PRO A 274 -7.56 2.54 15.08
CA PRO A 274 -6.85 3.74 15.48
C PRO A 274 -5.57 3.44 16.29
N ILE A 275 -5.65 2.43 17.15
CA ILE A 275 -4.50 1.99 17.95
C ILE A 275 -3.37 1.40 17.07
N ASP A 276 -3.72 0.65 16.02
CA ASP A 276 -2.74 0.06 15.10
C ASP A 276 -2.07 1.17 14.25
N THR A 277 -2.85 2.19 13.87
CA THR A 277 -2.34 3.39 13.17
C THR A 277 -1.37 4.22 14.01
N VAL A 278 -1.56 4.26 15.34
CA VAL A 278 -0.60 4.92 16.23
C VAL A 278 0.70 4.12 16.30
N TYR A 279 0.62 2.79 16.39
CA TYR A 279 1.81 1.94 16.40
C TYR A 279 2.59 1.92 15.09
N SER A 280 1.98 2.29 13.96
CA SER A 280 2.65 2.40 12.66
C SER A 280 3.34 3.75 12.42
N LEU A 281 3.15 4.77 13.28
CA LEU A 281 3.82 6.07 13.14
C LEU A 281 5.35 5.99 13.02
N PRO A 282 6.08 5.20 13.84
CA PRO A 282 7.55 5.10 13.72
C PRO A 282 7.99 4.55 12.36
N VAL A 283 7.17 3.68 11.75
CA VAL A 283 7.43 3.13 10.42
C VAL A 283 7.30 4.19 9.33
N ALA A 284 6.37 5.14 9.49
CA ALA A 284 6.24 6.30 8.62
C ALA A 284 7.42 7.28 8.75
N VAL A 285 7.90 7.50 9.99
CA VAL A 285 9.12 8.29 10.27
C VAL A 285 10.32 7.68 9.56
N LEU A 286 10.51 6.36 9.69
CA LEU A 286 11.57 5.64 9.00
C LEU A 286 11.42 5.74 7.49
N GLY A 287 10.23 5.53 6.94
CA GLY A 287 9.99 5.66 5.49
C GLY A 287 10.34 7.04 4.94
N MET A 288 10.08 8.10 5.71
CA MET A 288 10.35 9.47 5.30
C MET A 288 11.83 9.88 5.43
N TRP A 289 12.47 9.61 6.57
CA TRP A 289 13.82 10.14 6.82
C TRP A 289 14.92 9.08 6.78
N GLY A 290 14.57 7.81 6.92
CA GLY A 290 15.53 6.70 6.91
C GLY A 290 16.48 6.73 5.72
N PRO A 291 16.02 6.89 4.47
CA PRO A 291 16.92 6.85 3.32
C PRO A 291 17.95 8.00 3.28
N PHE A 292 17.63 9.14 3.89
CA PHE A 292 18.55 10.28 3.99
C PHE A 292 19.66 10.02 5.01
N TYR A 293 19.30 9.48 6.18
CA TYR A 293 20.25 9.34 7.30
C TYR A 293 20.95 7.99 7.35
N LEU A 294 20.41 6.96 6.70
CA LEU A 294 20.90 5.58 6.74
C LEU A 294 21.63 5.17 5.46
N GLY A 295 22.06 6.13 4.64
CA GLY A 295 22.78 5.88 3.38
C GLY A 295 24.18 5.30 3.56
N PHE A 296 24.86 5.60 4.67
CA PHE A 296 26.23 5.15 4.99
C PHE A 296 27.20 5.20 3.78
N ASP A 297 27.26 6.33 3.09
CA ASP A 297 28.04 6.56 1.86
C ASP A 297 27.66 5.70 0.63
N GLY A 298 26.75 4.73 0.78
CA GLY A 298 26.19 3.90 -0.28
C GLY A 298 25.02 4.55 -1.04
N GLY A 299 24.78 5.84 -0.78
CA GLY A 299 23.71 6.61 -1.41
C GLY A 299 22.30 6.12 -1.11
N TRP A 300 21.36 6.58 -1.94
CA TRP A 300 19.92 6.37 -1.76
C TRP A 300 19.48 4.91 -1.79
N VAL A 301 20.15 4.08 -2.59
CA VAL A 301 19.83 2.65 -2.73
C VAL A 301 20.09 1.94 -1.41
N VAL A 302 21.27 2.14 -0.81
CA VAL A 302 21.62 1.55 0.49
C VAL A 302 20.74 2.11 1.59
N GLY A 303 20.51 3.43 1.62
CA GLY A 303 19.62 4.05 2.60
C GLY A 303 18.21 3.47 2.57
N THR A 304 17.66 3.23 1.38
CA THR A 304 16.34 2.63 1.19
C THR A 304 16.31 1.17 1.64
N TRP A 305 17.36 0.41 1.32
CA TRP A 305 17.50 -0.97 1.77
C TRP A 305 17.53 -1.07 3.29
N VAL A 306 18.42 -0.32 3.97
CA VAL A 306 18.51 -0.31 5.44
C VAL A 306 17.19 0.12 6.07
N THR A 307 16.58 1.18 5.54
CA THR A 307 15.29 1.68 6.02
C THR A 307 14.21 0.60 5.92
N THR A 308 14.15 -0.12 4.79
CA THR A 308 13.18 -1.20 4.59
C THR A 308 13.40 -2.35 5.56
N VAL A 309 14.66 -2.69 5.86
CA VAL A 309 15.00 -3.68 6.89
C VAL A 309 14.43 -3.24 8.24
N LEU A 310 14.70 -2.01 8.66
CA LEU A 310 14.23 -1.48 9.96
C LEU A 310 12.70 -1.42 10.05
N ILE A 311 12.03 -0.94 9.00
CA ILE A 311 10.57 -0.91 8.89
C ILE A 311 9.99 -2.32 9.08
N THR A 312 10.56 -3.31 8.39
CA THR A 312 10.06 -4.69 8.41
C THR A 312 10.34 -5.37 9.75
N LEU A 313 11.52 -5.15 10.35
CA LEU A 313 11.87 -5.66 11.67
C LEU A 313 10.96 -5.06 12.76
N TYR A 314 10.79 -3.74 12.78
CA TYR A 314 9.90 -3.07 13.74
C TYR A 314 8.46 -3.54 13.57
N GLY A 315 7.94 -3.55 12.33
CA GLY A 315 6.57 -3.94 12.04
C GLY A 315 6.28 -5.39 12.42
N THR A 316 7.25 -6.28 12.19
CA THR A 316 7.12 -7.68 12.62
C THR A 316 7.23 -7.80 14.14
N TRP A 317 8.13 -7.06 14.78
CA TRP A 317 8.30 -7.06 16.24
C TRP A 317 7.03 -6.60 16.98
N ILE A 318 6.43 -5.49 16.55
CA ILE A 318 5.20 -4.98 17.18
C ILE A 318 4.03 -5.93 16.91
N ALA A 319 3.96 -6.50 15.70
CA ALA A 319 2.98 -7.52 15.37
C ALA A 319 3.11 -8.76 16.28
N ARG A 320 4.34 -9.20 16.60
CA ARG A 320 4.53 -10.29 17.57
C ARG A 320 4.06 -9.91 18.98
N ARG A 321 4.31 -8.67 19.42
CA ARG A 321 3.85 -8.18 20.74
C ARG A 321 2.33 -8.09 20.84
N LEU A 322 1.67 -7.70 19.75
CA LEU A 322 0.22 -7.55 19.69
C LEU A 322 -0.50 -8.81 19.21
N ASN A 323 0.22 -9.90 18.91
CA ASN A 323 -0.29 -11.11 18.28
C ASN A 323 -1.06 -10.85 16.97
N LEU A 324 -0.59 -9.88 16.18
CA LEU A 324 -1.12 -9.51 14.87
C LEU A 324 -0.14 -9.90 13.75
N THR A 325 -0.46 -9.53 12.52
CA THR A 325 0.42 -9.68 11.35
C THR A 325 1.21 -8.40 11.08
N GLY A 326 2.48 -8.54 10.66
CA GLY A 326 3.38 -7.41 10.42
C GLY A 326 2.88 -6.41 9.39
N ILE A 327 2.14 -6.89 8.37
CA ILE A 327 1.72 -6.05 7.24
C ILE A 327 0.83 -4.86 7.64
N ILE A 328 0.06 -5.00 8.73
CA ILE A 328 -0.77 -3.92 9.29
C ILE A 328 0.08 -2.68 9.59
N PHE A 329 1.33 -2.88 10.04
CA PHE A 329 2.24 -1.81 10.44
C PHE A 329 3.23 -1.43 9.33
N ILE A 330 3.69 -2.42 8.56
CA ILE A 330 4.73 -2.26 7.53
C ILE A 330 4.23 -1.43 6.35
N VAL A 331 2.97 -1.63 5.92
CA VAL A 331 2.44 -1.06 4.66
C VAL A 331 2.58 0.45 4.59
N GLN A 332 2.42 1.14 5.71
CA GLN A 332 2.44 2.59 5.76
C GLN A 332 3.82 3.17 5.42
N GLY A 333 4.89 2.60 5.99
CA GLY A 333 6.25 3.03 5.67
C GLY A 333 6.64 2.66 4.25
N ILE A 334 6.23 1.49 3.77
CA ILE A 334 6.46 1.07 2.39
C ILE A 334 5.79 2.05 1.41
N ILE A 335 4.54 2.45 1.65
CA ILE A 335 3.84 3.45 0.80
C ILE A 335 4.62 4.76 0.69
N ILE A 336 5.15 5.26 1.81
CA ILE A 336 5.94 6.49 1.85
C ILE A 336 7.29 6.31 1.13
N LEU A 337 7.87 5.12 1.24
CA LEU A 337 9.17 4.77 0.67
C LEU A 337 9.12 4.43 -0.84
N VAL A 338 7.94 4.07 -1.37
CA VAL A 338 7.77 3.67 -2.78
C VAL A 338 8.31 4.76 -3.72
N PRO A 339 8.96 4.37 -4.85
CA PRO A 339 9.78 5.27 -5.66
C PRO A 339 9.07 6.53 -6.16
N GLY A 340 7.73 6.55 -6.26
CA GLY A 340 6.98 7.73 -6.71
C GLY A 340 7.26 8.99 -5.88
N SER A 341 7.52 8.86 -4.58
CA SER A 341 7.87 10.01 -3.72
C SER A 341 9.31 10.51 -3.93
N ARG A 342 10.20 9.65 -4.42
CA ARG A 342 11.65 9.92 -4.53
C ARG A 342 12.13 10.18 -5.94
N VAL A 343 11.44 9.67 -6.95
CA VAL A 343 11.63 10.05 -8.35
C VAL A 343 11.51 11.57 -8.50
N LEU A 344 10.51 12.17 -7.82
CA LEU A 344 10.32 13.63 -7.77
C LEU A 344 11.48 14.38 -7.13
N VAL A 345 12.02 13.84 -6.03
CA VAL A 345 13.15 14.44 -5.29
C VAL A 345 14.48 14.23 -6.02
N SER A 346 14.67 13.10 -6.71
CA SER A 346 15.88 12.82 -7.50
C SER A 346 15.94 13.67 -8.77
N ALA A 347 14.79 14.01 -9.35
CA ALA A 347 14.72 14.94 -10.47
C ALA A 347 15.17 16.35 -10.03
N SER A 348 14.90 16.73 -8.78
CA SER A 348 15.20 18.06 -8.24
C SER A 348 16.57 18.23 -7.61
N GLN A 349 17.19 17.17 -7.09
CA GLN A 349 18.55 17.20 -6.52
C GLN A 349 19.68 17.21 -7.56
N SER A 350 19.34 17.32 -8.85
CA SER A 350 20.29 17.43 -9.96
C SER A 350 21.15 18.72 -9.96
N VAL A 351 20.97 19.59 -8.96
CA VAL A 351 21.64 20.89 -8.84
C VAL A 351 22.85 20.89 -7.89
N PHE A 352 23.05 19.86 -7.05
CA PHE A 352 24.21 19.80 -6.14
C PHE A 352 25.19 18.67 -6.50
N GLU A 353 26.22 19.09 -7.26
CA GLU A 353 27.59 18.55 -7.34
C GLU A 353 27.85 17.18 -8.02
N GLN A 354 28.54 17.28 -9.17
CA GLN A 354 29.41 16.32 -9.86
C GLN A 354 29.17 14.82 -9.60
N SER A 355 28.34 14.20 -10.45
CA SER A 355 28.36 12.74 -10.62
C SER A 355 29.27 12.35 -11.78
N ILE A 356 30.33 11.59 -11.49
CA ILE A 356 31.33 11.07 -12.44
C ILE A 356 30.76 9.87 -13.26
N LEU A 357 29.46 9.55 -13.06
CA LEU A 357 28.71 8.54 -13.82
C LEU A 357 27.42 9.16 -14.37
N PRO A 358 26.94 8.70 -15.55
CA PRO A 358 25.70 9.19 -16.13
C PRO A 358 24.56 9.05 -15.13
N ILE A 359 23.84 10.16 -14.88
CA ILE A 359 22.67 10.19 -14.01
C ILE A 359 21.70 9.11 -14.51
N PRO A 360 21.37 8.10 -13.69
CA PRO A 360 20.42 7.08 -14.09
C PRO A 360 19.09 7.74 -14.47
N SER A 361 18.50 7.30 -15.59
CA SER A 361 17.18 7.78 -15.99
C SER A 361 16.19 7.58 -14.83
N ILE A 362 15.20 8.45 -14.71
CA ILE A 362 14.16 8.39 -13.67
C ILE A 362 13.61 6.96 -13.46
N GLY A 363 13.41 6.22 -14.56
CA GLY A 363 12.97 4.83 -14.53
C GLY A 363 13.99 3.86 -13.92
N LEU A 364 15.28 4.04 -14.20
CA LEU A 364 16.35 3.22 -13.63
C LEU A 364 16.51 3.47 -12.11
N SER A 365 16.41 4.73 -11.67
CA SER A 365 16.38 5.08 -10.24
C SER A 365 15.18 4.46 -9.53
N ALA A 366 14.00 4.50 -10.14
CA ALA A 366 12.81 3.87 -9.59
C ALA A 366 12.96 2.34 -9.47
N LEU A 367 13.60 1.71 -10.47
CA LEU A 367 13.92 0.29 -10.44
C LEU A 367 14.87 -0.05 -9.29
N PHE A 368 15.96 0.69 -9.12
CA PHE A 368 16.90 0.44 -8.02
C PHE A 368 16.28 0.62 -6.64
N MET A 369 15.44 1.64 -6.47
CA MET A 369 14.71 1.87 -5.22
C MET A 369 13.72 0.73 -4.94
N PHE A 370 13.00 0.26 -5.97
CA PHE A 370 12.13 -0.89 -5.86
C PHE A 370 12.93 -2.15 -5.47
N SER A 371 14.04 -2.43 -6.14
CA SER A 371 14.93 -3.55 -5.83
C SER A 371 15.49 -3.46 -4.40
N ALA A 372 15.83 -2.27 -3.91
CA ALA A 372 16.29 -2.06 -2.55
C ALA A 372 15.19 -2.37 -1.51
N ILE A 373 13.94 -1.99 -1.79
CA ILE A 373 12.78 -2.35 -0.96
C ILE A 373 12.60 -3.88 -0.95
N VAL A 374 12.61 -4.53 -2.12
CA VAL A 374 12.49 -5.99 -2.22
C VAL A 374 13.56 -6.68 -1.39
N ALA A 375 14.83 -6.34 -1.65
CA ALA A 375 15.97 -6.94 -0.97
C ALA A 375 15.90 -6.69 0.54
N GLY A 376 15.50 -5.49 0.97
CA GLY A 376 15.40 -5.13 2.39
C GLY A 376 14.32 -5.91 3.12
N GLN A 377 13.15 -6.13 2.50
CA GLN A 377 12.10 -6.97 3.09
C GLN A 377 12.55 -8.43 3.20
N ILE A 378 13.18 -8.98 2.16
CA ILE A 378 13.71 -10.36 2.17
C ILE A 378 14.75 -10.52 3.29
N THR A 379 15.70 -9.59 3.42
CA THR A 379 16.70 -9.61 4.49
C THR A 379 16.07 -9.55 5.88
N ALA A 380 15.05 -8.70 6.08
CA ALA A 380 14.39 -8.62 7.38
C ALA A 380 13.61 -9.90 7.72
N TYR A 381 12.91 -10.50 6.75
CA TYR A 381 12.18 -11.74 6.98
C TYR A 381 13.09 -12.93 7.26
N SER A 382 14.29 -12.98 6.66
CA SER A 382 15.28 -14.02 6.99
C SER A 382 15.86 -13.89 8.40
N ILE A 383 16.00 -12.66 8.91
CA ILE A 383 16.48 -12.40 10.28
C ILE A 383 15.37 -12.65 11.31
N TYR A 384 14.14 -12.21 11.01
CA TYR A 384 13.04 -12.18 11.97
C TYR A 384 11.76 -12.79 11.37
N SER A 385 11.74 -14.11 11.36
CA SER A 385 10.63 -14.95 10.88
C SER A 385 9.27 -14.62 11.54
N PRO A 386 8.16 -14.40 10.79
CA PRO A 386 6.85 -14.12 11.38
C PRO A 386 6.41 -15.19 12.40
N LYS A 387 5.73 -14.81 13.49
CA LYS A 387 5.40 -15.70 14.64
C LYS A 387 4.77 -17.05 14.24
N ILE A 388 3.98 -17.07 13.16
CA ILE A 388 3.28 -18.28 12.68
C ILE A 388 4.22 -19.35 12.11
N GLU A 389 5.48 -19.02 11.82
CA GLU A 389 6.49 -20.01 11.41
C GLU A 389 7.06 -20.82 12.57
N ARG A 390 6.82 -20.41 13.81
CA ARG A 390 7.32 -21.14 14.99
C ARG A 390 6.28 -22.04 15.65
N ASP A 391 4.99 -21.77 15.40
CA ASP A 391 3.87 -22.43 16.09
C ASP A 391 3.14 -23.48 15.20
N LEU A 392 3.76 -23.83 14.06
CA LEU A 392 3.47 -24.99 13.21
C LEU A 392 4.74 -25.85 13.15
#